data_AF-A0A2H9LCS0-F1
#
_entry.id   AF-A0A2H9LCS0-F1
#
_cell.length_a   1.000
_cell.length_b   1.000
_cell.length_c   1.000
_cell.angle_alpha   90.00
_cell.angle_beta   90.00
_cell.angle_gamma   90.00
#
_symmetry.space_group_name_H-M   'P 1'
#
loop_
_entity.id
_entity.type
_entity.pdbx_description
1 polymer ?
#
loop_
_entity_poly.entity_id
_entity_poly.type
_entity_poly.pdbx_seq_one_letter_code
_entity_poly.pdbx_strand_id
1 'polypeptide(L)'
;MCIIRDKLNNFLIPTKLKLSILVIFLLLGYLAIVQSWAFCKECSPKPFLYDFINEIPIWPLAMYALLPVLMPLNLLGLGFLNLPVALIYAYLLACVIDFAVKKLVKK
;
A
#
# COMPACT_ATOMS: atom_id res chain seq x y z
N MET A 1 20.86 23.60 -11.39
CA MET A 1 20.35 22.86 -10.21
C MET A 1 18.83 23.02 -9.97
N CYS A 2 18.17 24.10 -10.43
CA CYS A 2 16.73 24.34 -10.20
C CYS A 2 15.79 23.32 -10.87
N ILE A 3 16.11 22.84 -12.08
CA ILE A 3 15.25 21.93 -12.87
C ILE A 3 14.95 20.61 -12.12
N ILE A 4 15.93 20.10 -11.36
CA ILE A 4 15.76 18.86 -10.57
C ILE A 4 14.86 19.12 -9.36
N ARG A 5 15.02 20.28 -8.71
CA ARG A 5 14.20 20.69 -7.56
C ARG A 5 12.74 20.88 -7.97
N ASP A 6 12.47 21.52 -9.10
CA ASP A 6 11.10 21.75 -9.58
C ASP A 6 10.41 20.45 -10.02
N LYS A 7 11.16 19.52 -10.65
CA LYS A 7 10.64 18.18 -10.96
C LYS A 7 10.37 17.36 -9.70
N LEU A 8 11.24 17.45 -8.69
CA LEU A 8 11.06 16.76 -7.41
C LEU A 8 9.85 17.32 -6.65
N ASN A 9 9.67 18.64 -6.64
CA ASN A 9 8.51 19.28 -6.03
C ASN A 9 7.22 18.82 -6.71
N ASN A 10 7.16 18.84 -8.05
CA ASN A 10 6.01 18.33 -8.80
C ASN A 10 5.78 16.82 -8.59
N PHE A 11 6.83 16.06 -8.32
CA PHE A 11 6.75 14.64 -7.99
C PHE A 11 6.26 14.38 -6.56
N LEU A 12 6.49 15.30 -5.62
CA LEU A 12 6.04 15.21 -4.24
C LEU A 12 4.62 15.75 -4.04
N ILE A 13 4.11 16.58 -4.96
CA ILE A 13 2.73 17.09 -4.90
C ILE A 13 1.72 15.92 -5.00
N PRO A 14 0.78 15.80 -4.05
CA PRO A 14 -0.26 14.80 -4.08
C PRO A 14 -1.22 15.08 -5.23
N THR A 15 -1.18 14.24 -6.26
CA THR A 15 -2.16 14.25 -7.35
C THR A 15 -3.31 13.31 -7.01
N LYS A 16 -4.48 13.51 -7.63
CA LYS A 16 -5.65 12.63 -7.46
C LYS A 16 -5.28 11.15 -7.69
N LEU A 17 -4.40 10.86 -8.66
CA LEU A 17 -3.97 9.49 -8.95
C LEU A 17 -3.12 8.89 -7.80
N LYS A 18 -2.17 9.64 -7.25
CA LYS A 18 -1.35 9.18 -6.11
C LYS A 18 -2.19 8.93 -4.86
N LEU A 19 -3.13 9.83 -4.59
CA LEU A 19 -4.11 9.67 -3.51
C LEU A 19 -4.98 8.43 -3.71
N SER A 20 -5.46 8.21 -4.95
CA SER A 20 -6.27 7.02 -5.28
C SER A 20 -5.49 5.73 -5.04
N ILE A 21 -4.23 5.68 -5.50
CA ILE A 21 -3.35 4.52 -5.30
C ILE A 21 -3.10 4.29 -3.81
N LEU A 22 -2.79 5.35 -3.04
CA LEU A 22 -2.59 5.24 -1.59
C LEU A 22 -3.83 4.68 -0.88
N VAL A 23 -5.03 5.13 -1.25
CA VAL A 23 -6.29 4.63 -0.69
C VAL A 23 -6.50 3.15 -1.04
N ILE A 24 -6.16 2.72 -2.26
CA ILE A 24 -6.23 1.30 -2.65
C ILE A 24 -5.27 0.47 -1.79
N PHE A 25 -4.04 0.94 -1.57
CA PHE A 25 -3.08 0.27 -0.70
C PHE A 25 -3.59 0.15 0.75
N LEU A 26 -4.21 1.19 1.29
CA LEU A 26 -4.82 1.16 2.62
C LEU A 26 -5.99 0.18 2.71
N LEU A 27 -6.87 0.17 1.70
CA LEU A 27 -7.97 -0.78 1.62
C LEU A 27 -7.46 -2.22 1.55
N LEU A 28 -6.51 -2.52 0.68
CA LEU A 28 -5.90 -3.85 0.58
C LEU A 28 -5.20 -4.26 1.89
N GLY A 29 -4.52 -3.32 2.55
CA GLY A 29 -3.90 -3.54 3.86
C GLY A 29 -4.94 -3.91 4.93
N TYR A 30 -6.03 -3.15 4.99
CA TYR A 30 -7.12 -3.45 5.91
C TYR A 30 -7.80 -4.80 5.61
N LEU A 31 -8.09 -5.10 4.35
CA LEU A 31 -8.67 -6.40 3.93
C LEU A 31 -7.73 -7.57 4.28
N ALA A 32 -6.42 -7.39 4.09
CA ALA A 32 -5.41 -8.39 4.46
C ALA A 32 -5.35 -8.62 5.97
N ILE A 33 -5.47 -7.55 6.79
CA ILE A 33 -5.55 -7.66 8.24
C ILE A 33 -6.85 -8.37 8.65
N VAL A 34 -7.99 -8.01 8.05
CA VAL A 34 -9.27 -8.65 8.35
C VAL A 34 -9.20 -10.14 7.97
N GLN A 35 -8.62 -10.51 6.84
CA GLN A 35 -8.47 -11.92 6.49
C GLN A 35 -7.40 -12.66 7.28
N SER A 36 -6.37 -11.97 7.77
CA SER A 36 -5.37 -12.62 8.61
C SER A 36 -5.95 -13.08 9.95
N TRP A 37 -7.10 -12.53 10.38
CA TRP A 37 -7.87 -13.08 11.49
C TRP A 37 -8.35 -14.52 11.26
N ALA A 38 -8.48 -14.98 10.02
CA ALA A 38 -8.78 -16.39 9.74
C ALA A 38 -7.68 -17.34 10.25
N PHE A 39 -6.46 -16.84 10.39
CA PHE A 39 -5.35 -17.59 10.96
C PHE A 39 -5.28 -17.51 12.49
N CYS A 40 -5.99 -16.57 13.13
CA CYS A 40 -6.04 -16.48 14.59
C CYS A 40 -7.35 -17.05 15.15
N LYS A 41 -7.33 -18.36 15.45
CA LYS A 41 -8.50 -19.08 16.00
C LYS A 41 -8.93 -18.64 17.40
N GLU A 42 -8.01 -18.07 18.18
CA GLU A 42 -8.26 -17.66 19.57
C GLU A 42 -8.43 -16.14 19.73
N CYS A 43 -8.23 -15.37 18.66
CA CYS A 43 -8.44 -13.94 18.71
C CYS A 43 -9.95 -13.66 18.72
N SER A 44 -10.41 -12.91 19.72
CA SER A 44 -11.73 -12.30 19.82
C SER A 44 -11.52 -10.88 20.35
N PRO A 45 -12.23 -9.85 19.86
CA PRO A 45 -13.41 -9.89 18.98
C PRO A 45 -13.09 -9.90 17.48
N LYS A 46 -13.87 -10.67 16.70
CA LYS A 46 -13.77 -10.69 15.24
C LYS A 46 -14.03 -9.30 14.64
N PRO A 47 -13.29 -8.90 13.59
CA PRO A 47 -13.56 -7.67 12.87
C PRO A 47 -14.95 -7.70 12.21
N PHE A 48 -15.62 -6.54 12.18
CA PHE A 48 -16.99 -6.40 11.65
C PHE A 48 -17.18 -6.92 10.21
N LEU A 49 -16.14 -6.81 9.38
CA LEU A 49 -16.19 -7.24 7.97
C LEU A 49 -15.63 -8.65 7.73
N TYR A 50 -15.26 -9.36 8.80
CA TYR A 50 -14.61 -10.67 8.68
C TYR A 50 -15.46 -11.68 7.92
N ASP A 51 -16.71 -11.88 8.32
CA ASP A 51 -17.57 -12.90 7.72
C ASP A 51 -17.88 -12.61 6.24
N PHE A 52 -17.97 -11.33 5.85
CA PHE A 52 -18.20 -10.92 4.45
C PHE A 52 -16.96 -11.09 3.56
N ILE A 53 -15.77 -10.82 4.10
CA ILE A 53 -14.54 -10.82 3.32
C ILE A 53 -13.94 -12.23 3.25
N ASN A 54 -14.19 -13.09 4.24
CA ASN A 54 -13.58 -14.42 4.33
C ASN A 54 -13.95 -15.34 3.14
N GLU A 55 -15.10 -15.12 2.50
CA GLU A 55 -15.53 -15.93 1.34
C GLU A 55 -14.74 -15.61 0.05
N ILE A 56 -14.14 -14.42 -0.04
CA ILE A 56 -13.42 -13.98 -1.25
C ILE A 56 -11.91 -14.12 -0.98
N PRO A 57 -11.09 -14.81 -1.80
CA PRO A 57 -9.66 -14.94 -1.57
C PRO A 57 -8.89 -13.64 -1.92
N ILE A 58 -9.12 -12.56 -1.16
CA ILE A 58 -8.43 -11.27 -1.30
C ILE A 58 -7.00 -11.34 -0.75
N TRP A 59 -6.73 -12.27 0.18
CA TRP A 59 -5.49 -12.34 0.93
C TRP A 59 -4.26 -12.53 0.02
N PRO A 60 -4.26 -13.45 -0.97
CA PRO A 60 -3.17 -13.57 -1.91
C PRO A 60 -2.98 -12.29 -2.73
N LEU A 61 -4.09 -11.69 -3.19
CA LEU A 61 -4.07 -10.47 -4.00
C LEU A 61 -3.47 -9.30 -3.22
N ALA A 62 -3.89 -9.13 -1.97
CA ALA A 62 -3.37 -8.12 -1.07
C ALA A 62 -1.91 -8.38 -0.72
N MET A 63 -1.51 -9.64 -0.48
CA MET A 63 -0.11 -10.01 -0.25
C MET A 63 0.76 -9.69 -1.46
N TYR A 64 0.33 -10.01 -2.69
CA TYR A 64 1.06 -9.64 -3.91
C TYR A 64 1.18 -8.13 -4.09
N ALA A 65 0.10 -7.39 -3.82
CA ALA A 65 0.10 -5.93 -3.94
C ALA A 65 0.97 -5.26 -2.86
N LEU A 66 0.96 -5.78 -1.63
CA LEU A 66 1.68 -5.23 -0.48
C LEU A 66 3.12 -5.73 -0.38
N LEU A 67 3.48 -6.86 -0.99
CA LEU A 67 4.84 -7.41 -0.99
C LEU A 67 5.94 -6.40 -1.34
N PRO A 68 5.79 -5.56 -2.39
CA PRO A 68 6.79 -4.58 -2.78
C PRO A 68 7.02 -3.51 -1.70
N VAL A 69 6.04 -3.31 -0.81
CA VAL A 69 6.14 -2.41 0.33
C VAL A 69 6.70 -3.17 1.54
N LEU A 70 6.15 -4.33 1.84
CA LEU A 70 6.50 -5.09 3.05
C LEU A 70 7.91 -5.67 3.02
N MET A 71 8.37 -6.18 1.88
CA MET A 71 9.69 -6.80 1.75
C MET A 71 10.85 -5.83 2.07
N PRO A 72 10.94 -4.62 1.48
CA PRO A 72 12.00 -3.67 1.83
C PRO A 72 11.89 -3.16 3.28
N LEU A 73 10.67 -2.95 3.79
CA LEU A 73 10.45 -2.57 5.19
C LEU A 73 10.93 -3.66 6.16
N ASN A 74 10.73 -4.93 5.83
CA ASN A 74 11.19 -6.05 6.66
C ASN A 74 12.71 -6.25 6.58
N LEU A 75 13.32 -6.04 5.40
CA LEU A 75 14.78 -6.05 5.21
C LEU A 75 15.47 -4.93 6.01
N LEU A 76 14.81 -3.79 6.16
CA LEU A 76 15.31 -2.68 6.99
C LEU A 76 15.06 -2.90 8.49
N GLY A 77 14.50 -4.04 8.89
CA GLY A 77 14.15 -4.34 10.29
C GLY A 77 13.03 -3.47 10.85
N LEU A 78 12.35 -2.69 10.00
CA LEU A 78 11.32 -1.73 10.43
C LEU A 78 9.96 -2.40 10.67
N GLY A 79 9.76 -3.61 10.16
CA GLY A 79 8.60 -4.47 10.43
C GLY A 79 7.26 -3.89 9.97
N PHE A 80 6.22 -4.73 9.94
CA PHE A 80 4.85 -4.33 9.56
C PHE A 80 4.24 -3.29 10.53
N LEU A 81 4.76 -3.20 11.75
CA LEU A 81 4.23 -2.37 12.83
C LEU A 81 4.61 -0.88 12.73
N ASN A 82 5.60 -0.51 11.91
CA ASN A 82 5.92 0.90 11.67
C ASN A 82 4.99 1.51 10.62
N LEU A 83 3.73 1.68 11.03
CA LEU A 83 2.67 2.33 10.25
C LEU A 83 3.08 3.66 9.58
N PRO A 84 3.82 4.57 10.25
CA PRO A 84 4.25 5.83 9.62
C PRO A 84 5.23 5.60 8.47
N VAL A 85 6.15 4.64 8.62
CA VAL A 85 7.16 4.32 7.60
C VAL A 85 6.51 3.60 6.42
N ALA A 86 5.56 2.70 6.70
CA ALA A 86 4.80 2.01 5.67
C ALA A 86 3.98 2.99 4.82
N LEU A 87 3.38 4.01 5.44
CA LEU A 87 2.66 5.08 4.74
C LEU A 87 3.57 5.91 3.84
N ILE A 88 4.75 6.31 4.34
CA ILE A 88 5.73 7.07 3.54
C ILE A 88 6.19 6.23 2.35
N TYR A 89 6.48 4.95 2.55
CA TYR A 89 6.93 4.06 1.49
C TYR A 89 5.84 3.80 0.45
N ALA A 90 4.59 3.56 0.89
CA ALA A 90 3.44 3.42 0.00
C ALA A 90 3.21 4.70 -0.82
N TYR A 91 3.40 5.88 -0.22
CA TYR A 91 3.31 7.15 -0.93
C TYR A 91 4.41 7.30 -1.99
N LEU A 92 5.66 6.96 -1.66
CA LEU A 92 6.76 6.96 -2.62
C LEU A 92 6.50 5.98 -3.77
N LEU A 93 5.98 4.79 -3.47
CA LEU A 93 5.60 3.79 -4.46
C LEU A 93 4.48 4.32 -5.37
N ALA A 94 3.47 4.99 -4.81
CA ALA A 94 2.41 5.65 -5.57
C ALA A 94 2.95 6.72 -6.52
N CYS A 95 3.95 7.49 -6.10
CA CYS A 95 4.62 8.46 -6.97
C CYS A 95 5.38 7.79 -8.12
N VAL A 96 6.07 6.68 -7.87
CA VAL A 96 6.76 5.90 -8.91
C VAL A 96 5.77 5.31 -9.91
N ILE A 97 4.64 4.78 -9.44
CA ILE A 97 3.57 4.26 -10.29
C ILE A 97 2.96 5.38 -11.15
N ASP A 98 2.62 6.54 -10.58
CA ASP A 98 2.11 7.70 -11.33
C ASP A 98 3.07 8.11 -12.44
N PHE A 99 4.38 8.11 -12.18
CA PHE A 99 5.39 8.42 -13.19
C PHE A 99 5.50 7.34 -14.28
N ALA A 100 5.48 6.06 -13.90
CA ALA A 100 5.49 4.95 -14.84
C ALA A 100 4.26 4.98 -15.76
N VAL A 101 3.07 5.19 -15.19
CA VAL A 101 1.81 5.31 -15.95
C VAL A 101 1.87 6.51 -16.90
N LYS A 102 2.30 7.69 -16.44
CA LYS A 102 2.46 8.87 -17.31
C LYS A 102 3.48 8.65 -18.43
N LYS A 103 4.51 7.84 -18.20
CA LYS A 103 5.49 7.47 -19.23
C LYS A 103 4.92 6.50 -20.26
N LEU A 104 4.04 5.58 -19.84
CA LEU A 104 3.38 4.62 -20.72
C LEU A 104 2.27 5.25 -21.57
N VAL A 105 1.50 6.20 -21.03
CA VAL A 105 0.39 6.89 -21.73
C VAL A 105 0.88 7.94 -22.74
N LYS A 106 2.15 8.38 -22.65
CA LYS A 106 2.78 9.31 -23.60
C LYS A 106 3.49 8.61 -24.79
N LYS A 107 3.32 7.29 -24.93
CA LYS A 107 3.68 6.54 -26.14
C LYS A 107 2.44 6.36 -27.01
#